data_AF-A0A6J7CZV5-F1
#
_entry.id   AF-A0A6J7CZV5-F1
#
_cell.length_a   1.000
_cell.length_b   1.000
_cell.length_c   1.000
_cell.angle_alpha   90.00
_cell.angle_beta   90.00
_cell.angle_gamma   90.00
#
_symmetry.space_group_name_H-M   'P 1'
#
loop_
_entity.id
_entity.type
_entity.pdbx_description
1 polymer ?
#
loop_
_entity_poly.entity_id
_entity_poly.type
_entity_poly.pdbx_seq_one_letter_code
_entity_poly.pdbx_strand_id
1 'polypeptide(L)'
;MRTLRFCGLLTVVLMSSLVCAWAAASASMSVRVEGVTSTLLPRTPVAATGVELVKFGGTCGGATAAAALDRATAGDWDGTWYDGFGDYGIDAIKGQAFTYSDPYYWGFFVNGTAATVGICQQPVQEGDEAVFAPIPNSAGDFSVTLLDLSIPAAIRAGVAFTASVTEAANDFVGGATAGIRRGPAAGAQIALPGGGSATTGADGTARITLTTVGVTDLRATRDGSTPSATIAACVTTGYDGRCGTVADRRAPHGRIATLRDGRRYPPGAAPRLLRGMAATDASGLRRVQLRLTRRVPANAGGDRRCETYDVRQERWLDMRRCGAERGHWFTVGDRAAWSYLLPAALKGGRYVLDVRLTDAAGNASRYFRRAADPSKIRNRVVFFVG
;
A
#
# COMPACT_ATOMS: atom_id res chain seq x y z
N MET A 1 -48.99 61.28 -35.35
CA MET A 1 -47.84 61.43 -34.43
C MET A 1 -48.03 60.47 -33.27
N ARG A 2 -47.22 59.41 -33.17
CA ARG A 2 -47.32 58.37 -32.12
C ARG A 2 -46.10 58.47 -31.19
N THR A 3 -46.37 58.60 -29.90
CA THR A 3 -45.41 58.59 -28.78
C THR A 3 -45.07 57.15 -28.38
N LEU A 4 -43.78 56.86 -28.15
CA LEU A 4 -43.29 55.56 -27.68
C LEU A 4 -42.59 55.72 -26.32
N ARG A 5 -43.00 54.85 -25.39
CA ARG A 5 -42.51 54.71 -24.02
C ARG A 5 -41.20 53.92 -23.98
N PHE A 6 -40.22 54.37 -23.21
CA PHE A 6 -39.05 53.59 -22.80
C PHE A 6 -39.28 53.00 -21.39
N CYS A 7 -39.07 51.70 -21.25
CA CYS A 7 -39.12 50.97 -19.97
C CYS A 7 -37.67 50.57 -19.62
N GLY A 8 -37.17 51.05 -18.49
CA GLY A 8 -35.84 50.71 -17.97
C GLY A 8 -35.86 49.41 -17.18
N LEU A 9 -34.78 48.63 -17.27
CA LEU A 9 -34.54 47.47 -16.41
C LEU A 9 -33.18 47.65 -15.71
N LEU A 10 -33.25 47.75 -14.38
CA LEU A 10 -32.12 47.83 -13.46
C LEU A 10 -31.70 46.39 -13.10
N THR A 11 -30.44 46.01 -13.35
CA THR A 11 -29.90 44.69 -12.98
C THR A 11 -28.99 44.85 -11.76
N VAL A 12 -29.40 44.31 -10.62
CA VAL A 12 -28.60 44.26 -9.38
C VAL A 12 -27.76 42.98 -9.39
N VAL A 13 -26.44 43.11 -9.42
CA VAL A 13 -25.49 41.98 -9.30
C VAL A 13 -25.22 41.75 -7.81
N LEU A 14 -25.73 40.64 -7.27
CA LEU A 14 -25.49 40.20 -5.90
C LEU A 14 -24.16 39.42 -5.86
N MET A 15 -23.08 40.03 -5.38
CA MET A 15 -21.81 39.34 -5.08
C MET A 15 -21.96 38.57 -3.76
N SER A 16 -22.21 37.26 -3.85
CA SER A 16 -22.14 36.35 -2.70
C SER A 16 -20.68 36.02 -2.40
N SER A 17 -20.07 36.74 -1.47
CA SER A 17 -18.77 36.40 -0.89
C SER A 17 -18.90 35.15 -0.02
N LEU A 18 -18.53 33.98 -0.56
CA LEU A 18 -18.24 32.79 0.24
C LEU A 18 -17.02 33.10 1.12
N VAL A 19 -17.27 33.43 2.39
CA VAL A 19 -16.24 33.33 3.42
C VAL A 19 -16.09 31.85 3.72
N CYS A 20 -15.15 31.18 3.05
CA CYS A 20 -14.66 29.89 3.53
C CYS A 20 -14.04 30.15 4.91
N ALA A 21 -14.77 29.84 5.97
CA ALA A 21 -14.20 29.71 7.30
C ALA A 21 -13.20 28.55 7.24
N TRP A 22 -11.93 28.87 7.01
CA TRP A 22 -10.84 27.95 7.30
C TRP A 22 -10.83 27.78 8.82
N ALA A 23 -11.39 26.68 9.31
CA ALA A 23 -11.08 26.23 10.65
C ALA A 23 -9.56 26.08 10.70
N ALA A 24 -8.87 26.92 11.49
CA ALA A 24 -7.46 26.73 11.74
C ALA A 24 -7.31 25.34 12.34
N ALA A 25 -6.69 24.43 11.59
CA ALA A 25 -6.35 23.13 12.12
C ALA A 25 -5.44 23.35 13.33
N SER A 26 -5.75 22.72 14.47
CA SER A 26 -4.85 22.76 15.62
C SER A 26 -3.53 22.12 15.20
N ALA A 27 -2.41 22.82 15.39
CA ALA A 27 -1.09 22.30 15.06
C ALA A 27 -0.83 20.98 15.78
N SER A 28 -0.19 20.02 15.13
CA SER A 28 0.09 18.70 15.68
C SER A 28 1.56 18.33 15.54
N MET A 29 2.12 17.74 16.59
CA MET A 29 3.46 17.14 16.56
C MET A 29 3.36 15.65 16.87
N SER A 30 4.40 14.90 16.54
CA SER A 30 4.56 13.53 17.00
C SER A 30 5.56 13.45 18.15
N VAL A 31 5.28 12.60 19.14
CA VAL A 31 6.19 12.35 20.26
C VAL A 31 6.66 10.90 20.19
N ARG A 32 7.97 10.69 20.37
CA ARG A 32 8.61 9.38 20.45
C ARG A 32 9.53 9.33 21.65
N VAL A 33 9.55 8.19 22.33
CA VAL A 33 10.44 7.96 23.48
C VAL A 33 11.21 6.67 23.25
N GLU A 34 12.53 6.78 23.16
CA GLU A 34 13.44 5.65 23.09
C GLU A 34 14.09 5.47 24.46
N GLY A 35 14.08 4.25 24.98
CA GLY A 35 14.81 3.86 26.18
C GLY A 35 16.20 3.34 25.84
N VAL A 36 16.89 2.75 26.82
CA VAL A 36 18.26 2.23 26.60
C VAL A 36 18.25 1.02 25.67
N THR A 37 17.26 0.13 25.81
CA THR A 37 17.21 -1.16 25.11
C THR A 37 15.99 -1.33 24.22
N SER A 38 14.98 -0.47 24.35
CA SER A 38 13.71 -0.59 23.64
C SER A 38 13.03 0.76 23.46
N THR A 39 12.03 0.81 22.57
CA THR A 39 11.14 1.97 22.45
C THR A 39 10.11 1.93 23.56
N LEU A 40 10.04 3.01 24.34
CA LEU A 40 9.05 3.14 25.42
C LEU A 40 7.73 3.71 24.91
N LEU A 41 7.81 4.61 23.92
CA LEU A 41 6.65 5.19 23.26
C LEU A 41 6.92 5.27 21.74
N PRO A 42 6.23 4.46 20.92
CA PRO A 42 6.26 4.62 19.47
C PRO A 42 5.84 6.04 19.06
N ARG A 43 6.21 6.46 17.85
CA ARG A 43 5.84 7.77 17.30
C ARG A 43 4.32 7.98 17.40
N THR A 44 3.90 8.85 18.30
CA THR A 44 2.50 9.09 18.65
C THR A 44 2.11 10.52 18.27
N PRO A 45 1.20 10.73 17.32
CA PRO A 45 0.74 12.06 16.96
C PRO A 45 -0.14 12.65 18.06
N VAL A 46 0.09 13.92 18.38
CA VAL A 46 -0.63 14.67 19.40
C VAL A 46 -0.93 16.09 18.92
N ALA A 47 -2.21 16.46 18.90
CA ALA A 47 -2.66 17.80 18.50
C ALA A 47 -2.54 18.80 19.64
N ALA A 48 -1.99 19.98 19.43
CA ALA A 48 -1.93 21.05 20.43
C ALA A 48 -3.33 21.35 21.02
N THR A 49 -3.35 21.77 22.28
CA THR A 49 -4.58 22.21 22.95
C THR A 49 -4.38 23.60 23.55
N GLY A 50 -5.48 24.27 23.89
CA GLY A 50 -5.43 25.50 24.69
C GLY A 50 -5.39 25.24 26.19
N VAL A 51 -5.31 23.98 26.63
CA VAL A 51 -5.42 23.59 28.05
C VAL A 51 -4.03 23.48 28.65
N GLU A 52 -3.75 24.28 29.67
CA GLU A 52 -2.47 24.26 30.38
C GLU A 52 -2.18 22.89 31.02
N LEU A 53 -0.91 22.53 31.03
CA LEU A 53 -0.38 21.39 31.78
C LEU A 53 0.08 21.88 33.15
N VAL A 54 -0.58 21.41 34.21
CA VAL A 54 -0.18 21.66 35.59
C VAL A 54 0.27 20.34 36.20
N LYS A 55 1.58 20.22 36.49
CA LYS A 55 2.18 18.97 37.01
C LYS A 55 3.41 19.31 37.84
N PHE A 56 3.78 18.46 38.80
CA PHE A 56 5.05 18.57 39.54
C PHE A 56 5.37 19.97 40.13
N GLY A 57 4.32 20.72 40.52
CA GLY A 57 4.46 22.08 41.04
C GLY A 57 4.67 23.19 39.99
N GLY A 58 4.73 22.84 38.70
CA GLY A 58 4.90 23.76 37.58
C GLY A 58 3.65 23.95 36.71
N THR A 59 3.73 24.87 35.74
CA THR A 59 2.67 25.11 34.74
C THR A 59 3.26 25.43 33.38
N CYS A 60 2.74 24.77 32.34
CA CYS A 60 3.17 24.96 30.95
C CYS A 60 1.96 25.12 30.01
N GLY A 61 2.12 25.88 28.93
CA GLY A 61 1.04 26.08 27.96
C GLY A 61 0.61 24.77 27.27
N GLY A 62 -0.67 24.66 26.89
CA GLY A 62 -1.22 23.45 26.24
C GLY A 62 -0.70 23.15 24.83
N ALA A 63 -0.04 24.14 24.20
CA ALA A 63 0.55 24.05 22.88
C ALA A 63 2.09 23.91 22.93
N THR A 64 2.60 23.20 23.93
CA THR A 64 4.04 23.00 24.18
C THR A 64 4.44 21.53 24.07
N ALA A 65 5.74 21.25 23.92
CA ALA A 65 6.27 19.89 23.92
C ALA A 65 6.01 19.15 25.24
N ALA A 66 5.95 19.85 26.38
CA ALA A 66 5.58 19.27 27.67
C ALA A 66 4.14 18.74 27.66
N ALA A 67 3.18 19.56 27.20
CA ALA A 67 1.79 19.14 27.05
C ALA A 67 1.61 18.05 25.98
N ALA A 68 2.48 18.02 24.96
CA ALA A 68 2.53 16.95 23.97
C ALA A 68 3.03 15.63 24.58
N LEU A 69 4.14 15.65 25.34
CA LEU A 69 4.69 14.50 26.05
C LEU A 69 3.69 13.92 27.04
N ASP A 70 3.04 14.78 27.83
CA ASP A 70 2.06 14.35 28.83
C ASP A 70 0.89 13.60 28.17
N ARG A 71 0.34 14.11 27.07
CA ARG A 71 -0.75 13.44 26.35
C ARG A 71 -0.30 12.18 25.65
N ALA A 72 0.88 12.20 25.03
CA ALA A 72 1.40 11.05 24.30
C ALA A 72 1.71 9.87 25.25
N THR A 73 2.12 10.18 26.48
CA THR A 73 2.36 9.18 27.54
C THR A 73 1.13 8.89 28.40
N ALA A 74 0.02 9.62 28.24
CA ALA A 74 -1.13 9.61 29.13
C ALA A 74 -0.76 9.90 30.60
N GLY A 75 0.12 10.88 30.81
CA GLY A 75 0.58 11.32 32.13
C GLY A 75 1.71 10.48 32.74
N ASP A 76 2.17 9.45 32.04
CA ASP A 76 3.14 8.46 32.53
C ASP A 76 4.59 8.91 32.25
N TRP A 77 4.96 9.97 32.94
CA TRP A 77 6.31 10.55 33.02
C TRP A 77 6.41 11.34 34.31
N ASP A 78 7.60 11.39 34.91
CA ASP A 78 7.93 12.14 36.12
C ASP A 78 8.95 13.24 35.82
N GLY A 79 8.92 14.30 36.62
CA GLY A 79 9.87 15.38 36.50
C GLY A 79 9.89 16.31 37.71
N THR A 80 10.91 17.16 37.72
CA THR A 80 11.13 18.20 38.72
C THR A 80 10.95 19.56 38.08
N TRP A 81 10.11 20.41 38.66
CA TRP A 81 9.96 21.79 38.22
C TRP A 81 11.13 22.65 38.70
N TYR A 82 11.68 23.46 37.79
CA TYR A 82 12.74 24.41 38.10
C TYR A 82 12.25 25.84 37.85
N ASP A 83 11.86 26.53 38.93
CA ASP A 83 11.37 27.92 38.87
C ASP A 83 12.32 28.87 38.13
N GLY A 84 13.65 28.67 38.29
CA GLY A 84 14.66 29.50 37.63
C GLY A 84 14.68 29.38 36.09
N PHE A 85 14.14 28.29 35.55
CA PHE A 85 14.03 28.07 34.10
C PHE A 85 12.59 28.17 33.59
N GLY A 86 11.59 28.09 34.48
CA GLY A 86 10.19 27.99 34.09
C GLY A 86 9.90 26.73 33.28
N ASP A 87 10.60 25.63 33.59
CA ASP A 87 10.52 24.38 32.84
C ASP A 87 10.72 23.14 33.75
N TYR A 88 10.46 21.96 33.20
CA TYR A 88 10.68 20.68 33.88
C TYR A 88 12.01 20.05 33.46
N GLY A 89 12.77 19.57 34.44
CA GLY A 89 13.71 18.48 34.20
C GLY A 89 12.94 17.16 34.23
N ILE A 90 13.13 16.32 33.22
CA ILE A 90 12.45 15.02 33.12
C ILE A 90 13.26 14.00 33.93
N ASP A 91 12.60 13.36 34.89
CA ASP A 91 13.21 12.37 35.78
C ASP A 91 12.88 10.94 35.34
N ALA A 92 11.69 10.70 34.79
CA ALA A 92 11.31 9.39 34.25
C ALA A 92 10.30 9.50 33.11
N ILE A 93 10.31 8.53 32.20
CA ILE A 93 9.25 8.36 31.21
C ILE A 93 8.91 6.87 31.12
N LYS A 94 7.62 6.50 31.18
CA LYS A 94 7.16 5.11 31.08
C LYS A 94 7.89 4.14 32.04
N GLY A 95 8.12 4.59 33.27
CA GLY A 95 8.79 3.82 34.32
C GLY A 95 10.31 3.69 34.19
N GLN A 96 10.94 4.23 33.13
CA GLN A 96 12.40 4.29 33.04
C GLN A 96 12.89 5.64 33.59
N ALA A 97 13.64 5.59 34.69
CA ALA A 97 14.13 6.77 35.39
C ALA A 97 15.59 7.07 35.08
N PHE A 98 15.90 8.35 34.94
CA PHE A 98 17.24 8.92 34.83
C PHE A 98 17.31 10.18 35.69
N THR A 99 18.00 10.07 36.81
CA THR A 99 18.40 11.21 37.64
C THR A 99 19.66 11.84 37.07
N TYR A 100 19.94 13.10 37.40
CA TYR A 100 21.20 13.76 37.01
C TYR A 100 22.47 13.15 37.64
N SER A 101 22.34 12.11 38.47
CA SER A 101 23.46 11.29 38.97
C SER A 101 23.60 9.95 38.24
N ASP A 102 22.66 9.58 37.39
CA ASP A 102 22.71 8.37 36.58
C ASP A 102 23.66 8.52 35.41
N PRO A 103 24.09 7.41 34.78
CA PRO A 103 24.94 7.45 33.59
C PRO A 103 24.27 8.11 32.38
N TYR A 104 22.96 8.39 32.46
CA TYR A 104 22.18 9.05 31.42
C TYR A 104 21.28 10.12 32.04
N TYR A 105 20.84 11.04 31.20
CA TYR A 105 19.68 11.90 31.43
C TYR A 105 18.79 11.91 30.18
N TRP A 106 17.57 12.42 30.30
CA TRP A 106 16.64 12.54 29.17
C TRP A 106 17.04 13.70 28.26
N GLY A 107 17.53 13.37 27.06
CA GLY A 107 17.73 14.34 25.99
C GLY A 107 16.43 14.63 25.25
N PHE A 108 16.24 15.88 24.86
CA PHE A 108 15.08 16.35 24.09
C PHE A 108 15.52 16.84 22.71
N PHE A 109 14.92 16.28 21.67
CA PHE A 109 15.23 16.59 20.28
C PHE A 109 13.97 16.96 19.51
N VAL A 110 14.06 17.96 18.64
CA VAL A 110 13.03 18.32 17.67
C VAL A 110 13.58 18.13 16.26
N ASN A 111 12.90 17.32 15.45
CA ASN A 111 13.27 17.02 14.07
C ASN A 111 14.73 16.55 13.91
N GLY A 112 15.20 15.73 14.86
CA GLY A 112 16.57 15.20 14.90
C GLY A 112 17.63 16.12 15.51
N THR A 113 17.25 17.33 15.93
CA THR A 113 18.18 18.32 16.51
C THR A 113 17.93 18.45 18.00
N ALA A 114 18.98 18.48 18.82
CA ALA A 114 18.85 18.79 20.24
C ALA A 114 18.14 20.14 20.42
N ALA A 115 17.10 20.17 21.25
CA ALA A 115 16.33 21.37 21.48
C ALA A 115 17.17 22.41 22.24
N THR A 116 17.04 23.68 21.85
CA THR A 116 17.76 24.80 22.49
C THR A 116 16.96 25.46 23.61
N VAL A 117 15.72 25.02 23.81
CA VAL A 117 14.80 25.47 24.87
C VAL A 117 14.19 24.25 25.54
N GLY A 118 13.69 24.42 26.76
CA GLY A 118 13.04 23.34 27.48
C GLY A 118 11.66 22.96 26.90
N ILE A 119 11.07 21.89 27.44
CA ILE A 119 9.83 21.32 26.90
C ILE A 119 8.62 22.22 27.08
N CYS A 120 8.63 23.12 28.06
CA CYS A 120 7.56 24.09 28.28
C CYS A 120 7.66 25.32 27.37
N GLN A 121 8.86 25.57 26.84
CA GLN A 121 9.13 26.69 25.95
C GLN A 121 9.04 26.28 24.48
N GLN A 122 9.24 25.00 24.16
CA GLN A 122 9.16 24.51 22.79
C GLN A 122 7.69 24.45 22.31
N PRO A 123 7.29 25.27 21.33
CA PRO A 123 5.93 25.22 20.80
C PRO A 123 5.70 23.97 19.94
N VAL A 124 4.45 23.49 19.94
CA VAL A 124 3.98 22.49 18.98
C VAL A 124 3.85 23.13 17.60
N GLN A 125 4.55 22.58 16.60
CA GLN A 125 4.39 22.94 15.20
C GLN A 125 3.88 21.76 14.40
N GLU A 126 3.08 22.05 13.38
CA GLU A 126 2.51 21.02 12.49
C GLU A 126 3.61 20.23 11.79
N GLY A 127 3.61 18.91 11.98
CA GLY A 127 4.54 17.98 11.33
C GLY A 127 5.86 17.76 12.06
N ASP A 128 6.10 18.44 13.19
CA ASP A 128 7.30 18.23 13.99
C ASP A 128 7.33 16.83 14.64
N GLU A 129 8.53 16.30 14.85
CA GLU A 129 8.78 15.16 15.74
C GLU A 129 9.61 15.59 16.95
N ALA A 130 9.06 15.41 18.14
CA ALA A 130 9.75 15.44 19.42
C ALA A 130 10.25 14.03 19.77
N VAL A 131 11.55 13.88 19.98
CA VAL A 131 12.16 12.62 20.44
C VAL A 131 12.77 12.84 21.82
N PHE A 132 12.44 11.95 22.75
CA PHE A 132 13.08 11.82 24.06
C PHE A 132 13.93 10.56 24.07
N ALA A 133 15.23 10.70 24.36
CA ALA A 133 16.15 9.58 24.37
C ALA A 133 17.24 9.74 25.45
N PRO A 134 17.73 8.65 26.05
CA PRO A 134 18.87 8.68 26.96
C PRO A 134 20.08 9.29 26.28
N ILE A 135 20.70 10.25 26.94
CA ILE A 135 22.00 10.80 26.53
C ILE A 135 23.00 10.68 27.67
N PRO A 136 24.27 10.34 27.39
CA PRO A 136 25.25 10.09 28.44
C PRO A 136 25.45 11.30 29.34
N ASN A 137 25.44 11.07 30.65
CA ASN A 137 25.82 12.05 31.64
C ASN A 137 27.34 12.01 31.85
N SER A 138 28.07 12.62 30.93
CA SER A 138 29.53 12.63 30.96
C SER A 138 30.08 14.05 30.89
N ALA A 139 31.15 14.31 31.64
CA ALA A 139 31.84 15.61 31.65
C ALA A 139 32.69 15.86 30.38
N GLY A 140 32.76 14.88 29.47
CA GLY A 140 33.51 14.96 28.22
C GLY A 140 32.63 15.27 27.02
N ASP A 141 33.28 15.34 25.86
CA ASP A 141 32.59 15.53 24.59
C ASP A 141 31.97 14.21 24.12
N PHE A 142 30.72 14.24 23.68
CA PHE A 142 30.01 13.07 23.17
C PHE A 142 29.07 13.44 22.03
N SER A 143 28.66 12.45 21.25
CA SER A 143 27.69 12.62 20.17
C SER A 143 26.50 11.69 20.36
N VAL A 144 25.30 12.21 20.14
CA VAL A 144 24.06 11.43 20.11
C VAL A 144 23.48 11.48 18.71
N THR A 145 23.37 10.32 18.09
CA THR A 145 22.98 10.19 16.69
C THR A 145 21.57 9.65 16.58
N LEU A 146 20.65 10.41 15.97
CA LEU A 146 19.28 9.98 15.70
C LEU A 146 19.19 9.50 14.25
N LEU A 147 18.65 8.29 14.04
CA LEU A 147 18.34 7.77 12.72
C LEU A 147 16.92 8.19 12.29
N ASP A 148 16.76 8.47 11.00
CA ASP A 148 15.46 8.65 10.36
C ASP A 148 15.35 7.77 9.11
N LEU A 149 14.25 7.02 8.99
CA LEU A 149 13.99 6.10 7.90
C LEU A 149 12.95 6.73 6.97
N SER A 150 13.17 6.64 5.66
CA SER A 150 12.21 7.08 4.65
C SER A 150 12.00 5.98 3.61
N ILE A 151 10.74 5.74 3.28
CA ILE A 151 10.29 4.75 2.31
C ILE A 151 9.21 5.33 1.39
N PRO A 152 8.99 4.78 0.20
CA PRO A 152 7.86 5.17 -0.64
C PRO A 152 6.51 4.93 0.06
N ALA A 153 5.55 5.83 -0.18
CA ALA A 153 4.21 5.74 0.41
C ALA A 153 3.43 4.46 0.00
N ALA A 154 3.74 3.88 -1.15
CA ALA A 154 3.18 2.61 -1.61
C ALA A 154 4.28 1.73 -2.24
N ILE A 155 4.32 0.47 -1.83
CA ILE A 155 5.32 -0.50 -2.27
C ILE A 155 4.61 -1.61 -3.05
N ARG A 156 5.12 -1.95 -4.24
CA ARG A 156 4.58 -3.07 -5.02
C ARG A 156 5.19 -4.38 -4.56
N ALA A 157 4.34 -5.36 -4.27
CA ALA A 157 4.78 -6.69 -3.85
C ALA A 157 5.72 -7.33 -4.90
N GLY A 158 6.86 -7.83 -4.46
CA GLY A 158 7.87 -8.48 -5.29
C GLY A 158 8.74 -7.53 -6.14
N VAL A 159 8.52 -6.21 -6.05
CA VAL A 159 9.33 -5.21 -6.73
C VAL A 159 10.29 -4.57 -5.74
N ALA A 160 11.58 -4.55 -6.09
CA ALA A 160 12.58 -3.87 -5.27
C ALA A 160 12.32 -2.36 -5.24
N PHE A 161 12.38 -1.76 -4.05
CA PHE A 161 12.35 -0.31 -3.84
C PHE A 161 13.57 0.14 -3.04
N THR A 162 13.80 1.44 -3.00
CA THR A 162 14.92 2.04 -2.25
C THR A 162 14.37 2.61 -0.96
N ALA A 163 14.95 2.19 0.17
CA ALA A 163 14.78 2.84 1.46
C ALA A 163 15.99 3.74 1.72
N SER A 164 15.76 4.90 2.33
CA SER A 164 16.80 5.86 2.70
C SER A 164 16.85 5.98 4.22
N VAL A 165 18.04 5.91 4.81
CA VAL A 165 18.26 6.22 6.22
C VAL A 165 19.20 7.41 6.31
N THR A 166 18.77 8.42 7.03
CA THR A 166 19.59 9.59 7.35
C THR A 166 19.92 9.61 8.83
N GLU A 167 20.96 10.35 9.19
CA GLU A 167 21.37 10.55 10.57
C GLU A 167 21.47 12.03 10.91
N ALA A 168 21.19 12.33 12.17
CA ALA A 168 21.49 13.61 12.81
C ALA A 168 22.36 13.35 14.04
N ALA A 169 23.67 13.56 13.89
CA ALA A 169 24.65 13.49 14.98
C ALA A 169 24.69 14.84 15.70
N ASN A 170 24.27 14.85 16.97
CA ASN A 170 24.27 16.01 17.84
C ASN A 170 25.53 15.94 18.70
N ASP A 171 26.48 16.83 18.44
CA ASP A 171 27.75 16.91 19.15
C ASP A 171 27.58 17.80 20.39
N PHE A 172 28.03 17.31 21.55
CA PHE A 172 27.99 18.01 22.83
C PHE A 172 29.42 18.28 23.32
N VAL A 173 29.68 19.50 23.77
CA VAL A 173 30.96 19.94 24.35
C VAL A 173 30.69 20.55 25.72
N GLY A 174 31.34 20.00 26.75
CA GLY A 174 31.11 20.43 28.14
C GLY A 174 29.64 20.35 28.58
N GLY A 175 28.87 19.41 28.02
CA GLY A 175 27.44 19.22 28.31
C GLY A 175 26.49 20.14 27.54
N ALA A 176 26.98 21.06 26.71
CA ALA A 176 26.16 21.92 25.86
C ALA A 176 26.18 21.45 24.40
N THR A 177 25.08 21.65 23.66
CA THR A 177 25.05 21.38 22.23
C THR A 177 26.03 22.29 21.49
N ALA A 178 27.01 21.69 20.83
CA ALA A 178 28.07 22.38 20.09
C ALA A 178 27.80 22.42 18.59
N GLY A 179 27.09 21.42 18.05
CA GLY A 179 26.75 21.36 16.65
C GLY A 179 25.89 20.17 16.27
N ILE A 180 25.39 20.21 15.03
CA ILE A 180 24.68 19.10 14.42
C ILE A 180 25.31 18.79 13.06
N ARG A 181 25.59 17.50 12.82
CA ARG A 181 25.99 16.99 11.52
C ARG A 181 24.88 16.09 10.99
N ARG A 182 24.43 16.39 9.77
CA ARG A 182 23.43 15.60 9.06
C ARG A 182 24.04 14.92 7.86
N GLY A 183 23.60 13.69 7.58
CA GLY A 183 24.12 12.95 6.44
C GLY A 183 23.42 11.62 6.20
N PRO A 184 23.88 10.88 5.18
CA PRO A 184 23.46 9.50 4.97
C PRO A 184 23.94 8.60 6.13
N ALA A 185 23.07 7.74 6.64
CA ALA A 185 23.42 6.82 7.71
C ALA A 185 23.99 5.51 7.16
N ALA A 186 25.25 5.53 6.72
CA ALA A 186 25.91 4.34 6.21
C ALA A 186 25.97 3.21 7.26
N GLY A 187 25.77 1.97 6.82
CA GLY A 187 25.84 0.78 7.68
C GLY A 187 24.64 0.57 8.61
N ALA A 188 23.60 1.43 8.55
CA ALA A 188 22.36 1.20 9.28
C ALA A 188 21.65 -0.06 8.79
N GLN A 189 21.11 -0.85 9.71
CA GLN A 189 20.34 -2.06 9.48
C GLN A 189 18.85 -1.76 9.46
N ILE A 190 18.16 -2.12 8.40
CA ILE A 190 16.71 -2.02 8.28
C ILE A 190 16.13 -3.41 8.54
N ALA A 191 15.41 -3.57 9.65
CA ALA A 191 14.74 -4.82 9.98
C ALA A 191 13.61 -5.10 8.96
N LEU A 192 13.58 -6.33 8.43
CA LEU A 192 12.59 -6.80 7.46
C LEU A 192 11.65 -7.84 8.09
N PRO A 193 10.39 -7.93 7.62
CA PRO A 193 9.49 -8.99 8.06
C PRO A 193 10.08 -10.38 7.75
N GLY A 194 9.90 -11.31 8.69
CA GLY A 194 10.44 -12.67 8.57
C GLY A 194 11.88 -12.85 9.07
N GLY A 195 12.45 -11.85 9.74
CA GLY A 195 13.73 -11.97 10.45
C GLY A 195 14.98 -11.65 9.62
N GLY A 196 14.83 -11.08 8.42
CA GLY A 196 15.94 -10.56 7.62
C GLY A 196 16.28 -9.11 7.97
N SER A 197 17.42 -8.62 7.45
CA SER A 197 17.76 -7.20 7.45
C SER A 197 18.35 -6.77 6.11
N ALA A 198 18.28 -5.47 5.83
CA ALA A 198 19.01 -4.83 4.75
C ALA A 198 19.97 -3.79 5.33
N THR A 199 21.20 -3.74 4.83
CA THR A 199 22.20 -2.76 5.25
C THR A 199 22.28 -1.63 4.26
N THR A 200 22.31 -0.40 4.75
CA THR A 200 22.48 0.80 3.91
C THR A 200 23.92 1.00 3.47
N GLY A 201 24.08 1.44 2.22
CA GLY A 201 25.37 1.80 1.62
C GLY A 201 25.89 3.16 2.11
N ALA A 202 26.99 3.61 1.51
CA ALA A 202 27.61 4.90 1.84
C ALA A 202 26.71 6.12 1.57
N ASP A 203 25.74 5.97 0.66
CA ASP A 203 24.72 6.98 0.36
C ASP A 203 23.50 6.90 1.29
N GLY A 204 23.54 6.03 2.31
CA GLY A 204 22.45 5.85 3.27
C GLY A 204 21.27 5.08 2.69
N THR A 205 21.41 4.45 1.52
CA THR A 205 20.31 3.74 0.88
C THR A 205 20.47 2.23 0.91
N ALA A 206 19.34 1.51 0.92
CA ALA A 206 19.29 0.07 0.77
C ALA A 206 18.18 -0.33 -0.21
N ARG A 207 18.43 -1.34 -1.05
CA ARG A 207 17.38 -1.96 -1.87
C ARG A 207 16.68 -3.07 -1.09
N ILE A 208 15.36 -2.96 -0.98
CA ILE A 208 14.51 -3.89 -0.24
C ILE A 208 13.43 -4.44 -1.18
N THR A 209 13.08 -5.71 -1.03
CA THR A 209 11.94 -6.32 -1.71
C THR A 209 11.01 -6.92 -0.67
N LEU A 210 9.75 -6.47 -0.66
CA LEU A 210 8.69 -7.04 0.19
C LEU A 210 7.74 -7.86 -0.69
N THR A 211 7.46 -9.10 -0.31
CA THR A 211 6.61 -10.01 -1.11
C THR A 211 5.19 -10.16 -0.57
N THR A 212 4.99 -9.86 0.72
CA THR A 212 3.70 -10.04 1.38
C THR A 212 2.89 -8.75 1.29
N VAL A 213 1.72 -8.83 0.66
CA VAL A 213 0.76 -7.71 0.56
C VAL A 213 0.14 -7.43 1.92
N GLY A 214 0.05 -6.16 2.32
CA GLY A 214 -0.44 -5.73 3.63
C GLY A 214 0.37 -4.57 4.21
N VAL A 215 0.16 -4.30 5.49
CA VAL A 215 0.99 -3.36 6.26
C VAL A 215 2.07 -4.15 6.97
N THR A 216 3.31 -3.68 6.91
CA THR A 216 4.43 -4.25 7.66
C THR A 216 5.30 -3.15 8.24
N ASP A 217 5.84 -3.38 9.42
CA ASP A 217 6.66 -2.41 10.12
C ASP A 217 8.12 -2.51 9.69
N LEU A 218 8.72 -1.36 9.38
CA LEU A 218 10.15 -1.23 9.08
C LEU A 218 10.79 -0.28 10.10
N ARG A 219 12.04 -0.57 10.45
CA ARG A 219 12.80 0.23 11.41
C ARG A 219 14.29 0.15 11.10
N ALA A 220 14.97 1.28 11.16
CA ALA A 220 16.42 1.36 11.03
C ALA A 220 17.10 1.40 12.40
N THR A 221 18.16 0.60 12.57
CA THR A 221 19.01 0.56 13.76
C THR A 221 20.47 0.64 13.37
N ARG A 222 21.30 1.14 14.27
CA ARG A 222 22.76 1.07 14.17
C ARG A 222 23.36 1.19 15.56
N ASP A 223 24.38 0.40 15.84
CA ASP A 223 25.06 0.43 17.14
C ASP A 223 25.51 1.86 17.48
N GLY A 224 25.30 2.27 18.73
CA GLY A 224 25.61 3.62 19.21
C GLY A 224 24.71 4.75 18.67
N SER A 225 23.65 4.43 17.93
CA SER A 225 22.67 5.42 17.45
C SER A 225 21.30 5.18 18.07
N THR A 226 20.56 6.26 18.33
CA THR A 226 19.12 6.19 18.60
C THR A 226 18.41 5.69 17.33
N PRO A 227 17.68 4.58 17.40
CA PRO A 227 17.03 3.97 16.24
C PRO A 227 15.99 4.90 15.60
N SER A 228 15.58 4.61 14.36
CA SER A 228 14.49 5.34 13.72
C SER A 228 13.15 5.01 14.38
N ALA A 229 12.15 5.85 14.11
CA ALA A 229 10.77 5.47 14.32
C ALA A 229 10.45 4.21 13.51
N THR A 230 9.52 3.40 14.03
CA THR A 230 8.90 2.33 13.26
C THR A 230 7.94 2.95 12.25
N ILE A 231 8.10 2.61 10.97
CA ILE A 231 7.26 3.10 9.88
C ILE A 231 6.45 1.96 9.29
N ALA A 232 5.16 2.18 9.15
CA ALA A 232 4.23 1.28 8.49
C ALA A 232 4.42 1.33 6.96
N ALA A 233 5.06 0.33 6.40
CA ALA A 233 5.19 0.12 4.97
C ALA A 233 3.91 -0.52 4.40
N CYS A 234 3.23 0.19 3.50
CA CYS A 234 2.04 -0.33 2.84
C CYS A 234 2.40 -1.03 1.52
N VAL A 235 2.28 -2.36 1.51
CA VAL A 235 2.55 -3.23 0.36
C VAL A 235 1.26 -3.60 -0.36
N THR A 236 1.20 -3.35 -1.67
CA THR A 236 0.03 -3.53 -2.53
C THR A 236 0.38 -4.33 -3.78
N THR A 237 -0.62 -4.98 -4.39
CA THR A 237 -0.49 -5.50 -5.75
C THR A 237 -0.57 -4.41 -6.83
N GLY A 238 -0.96 -3.18 -6.46
CA GLY A 238 -1.23 -2.06 -7.36
C GLY A 238 -2.69 -1.97 -7.81
N TYR A 239 -3.51 -2.98 -7.52
CA TYR A 239 -4.90 -3.10 -7.97
C TYR A 239 -5.83 -3.75 -6.92
N ASP A 240 -5.37 -3.89 -5.68
CA ASP A 240 -6.12 -4.49 -4.57
C ASP A 240 -6.96 -3.46 -3.80
N GLY A 241 -6.85 -2.17 -4.12
CA GLY A 241 -7.53 -1.10 -3.40
C GLY A 241 -6.84 -0.69 -2.10
N ARG A 242 -5.62 -1.16 -1.85
CA ARG A 242 -4.82 -0.83 -0.65
C ARG A 242 -3.83 0.29 -0.96
N CYS A 243 -3.32 0.94 0.08
CA CYS A 243 -2.26 1.95 -0.06
C CYS A 243 -2.63 3.10 -1.01
N GLY A 244 -3.90 3.52 -1.00
CA GLY A 244 -4.43 4.55 -1.91
C GLY A 244 -4.62 4.10 -3.37
N THR A 245 -4.37 2.82 -3.70
CA THR A 245 -4.65 2.29 -5.03
C THR A 245 -6.15 2.10 -5.26
N VAL A 246 -6.56 2.06 -6.53
CA VAL A 246 -7.94 1.75 -6.92
C VAL A 246 -8.05 0.25 -7.17
N ALA A 247 -9.04 -0.39 -6.54
CA ALA A 247 -9.29 -1.82 -6.75
C ALA A 247 -9.73 -2.09 -8.20
N ASP A 248 -9.05 -3.00 -8.89
CA ASP A 248 -9.46 -3.45 -10.21
C ASP A 248 -10.65 -4.42 -10.07
N ARG A 249 -11.79 -4.03 -10.63
CA ARG A 249 -13.04 -4.80 -10.63
C ARG A 249 -13.47 -5.18 -12.05
N ARG A 250 -12.65 -4.88 -13.06
CA ARG A 250 -12.99 -5.12 -14.47
C ARG A 250 -12.47 -6.49 -14.85
N ALA A 251 -13.35 -7.33 -15.38
CA ALA A 251 -12.92 -8.63 -15.89
C ALA A 251 -12.18 -8.50 -17.22
N PRO A 252 -11.12 -9.31 -17.45
CA PRO A 252 -10.45 -9.35 -18.73
C PRO A 252 -11.40 -9.90 -19.80
N HIS A 253 -11.19 -9.48 -21.04
CA HIS A 253 -11.99 -9.91 -22.19
C HIS A 253 -11.11 -10.45 -23.30
N GLY A 254 -11.67 -11.26 -24.20
CA GLY A 254 -10.89 -11.92 -25.23
C GLY A 254 -11.67 -12.22 -26.50
N ARG A 255 -10.95 -12.86 -27.44
CA ARG A 255 -11.50 -13.33 -28.70
C ARG A 255 -10.90 -14.67 -29.10
N ILE A 256 -11.76 -15.58 -29.52
CA ILE A 256 -11.36 -16.77 -30.28
C ILE A 256 -11.06 -16.34 -31.73
N ALA A 257 -9.88 -16.70 -32.24
CA ALA A 257 -9.40 -16.28 -33.56
C ALA A 257 -9.57 -17.35 -34.65
N THR A 258 -9.33 -18.63 -34.34
CA THR A 258 -9.28 -19.68 -35.37
C THR A 258 -10.65 -20.22 -35.78
N LEU A 259 -11.66 -20.10 -34.92
CA LEU A 259 -13.00 -20.60 -35.19
C LEU A 259 -13.98 -19.45 -35.43
N ARG A 260 -14.84 -19.60 -36.44
CA ARG A 260 -15.93 -18.68 -36.74
C ARG A 260 -17.25 -19.23 -36.18
N ASP A 261 -18.03 -18.38 -35.51
CA ASP A 261 -19.35 -18.73 -35.00
C ASP A 261 -20.29 -19.11 -36.15
N GLY A 262 -21.09 -20.16 -35.95
CA GLY A 262 -22.00 -20.73 -36.93
C GLY A 262 -21.34 -21.52 -38.06
N ARG A 263 -20.00 -21.50 -38.20
CA ARG A 263 -19.32 -22.16 -39.32
C ARG A 263 -19.53 -23.67 -39.28
N ARG A 264 -19.81 -24.25 -40.45
CA ARG A 264 -19.81 -25.68 -40.72
C ARG A 264 -18.50 -26.05 -41.42
N TYR A 265 -17.78 -27.01 -40.86
CA TYR A 265 -16.55 -27.55 -41.43
C TYR A 265 -16.82 -28.96 -41.95
N PRO A 266 -16.29 -29.32 -43.13
CA PRO A 266 -16.27 -30.71 -43.57
C PRO A 266 -15.55 -31.62 -42.57
N PRO A 267 -15.75 -32.95 -42.64
CA PRO A 267 -15.00 -33.90 -41.84
C PRO A 267 -13.49 -33.70 -42.02
N GLY A 268 -12.74 -33.64 -40.92
CA GLY A 268 -11.29 -33.42 -40.93
C GLY A 268 -10.83 -31.98 -41.19
N ALA A 269 -11.71 -31.09 -41.68
CA ALA A 269 -11.35 -29.71 -42.04
C ALA A 269 -11.46 -28.70 -40.87
N ALA A 270 -12.04 -29.10 -39.74
CA ALA A 270 -12.13 -28.23 -38.57
C ALA A 270 -10.73 -28.01 -37.96
N PRO A 271 -10.33 -26.75 -37.66
CA PRO A 271 -9.02 -26.47 -37.10
C PRO A 271 -8.76 -27.22 -35.80
N ARG A 272 -7.67 -28.00 -35.75
CA ARG A 272 -7.17 -28.61 -34.50
C ARG A 272 -6.49 -27.59 -33.60
N LEU A 273 -5.90 -26.56 -34.20
CA LEU A 273 -5.22 -25.49 -33.48
C LEU A 273 -6.23 -24.41 -33.09
N LEU A 274 -6.59 -24.40 -31.82
CA LEU A 274 -7.41 -23.37 -31.21
C LEU A 274 -6.49 -22.19 -30.88
N ARG A 275 -6.82 -20.97 -31.30
CA ARG A 275 -6.08 -19.76 -30.94
C ARG A 275 -7.01 -18.62 -30.60
N GLY A 276 -6.50 -17.69 -29.83
CA GLY A 276 -7.15 -16.42 -29.60
C GLY A 276 -6.26 -15.42 -28.89
N MET A 277 -6.87 -14.31 -28.51
CA MET A 277 -6.22 -13.23 -27.77
C MET A 277 -7.05 -12.85 -26.55
N ALA A 278 -6.38 -12.52 -25.47
CA ALA A 278 -6.93 -11.86 -24.29
C ALA A 278 -6.42 -10.41 -24.26
N ALA A 279 -7.31 -9.48 -24.00
CA ALA A 279 -6.93 -8.13 -23.61
C ALA A 279 -6.49 -8.17 -22.14
N THR A 280 -5.32 -7.60 -21.88
CA THR A 280 -4.84 -7.37 -20.52
C THR A 280 -5.36 -6.03 -20.03
N ASP A 281 -5.92 -6.00 -18.83
CA ASP A 281 -6.19 -4.78 -18.07
C ASP A 281 -4.98 -4.45 -17.16
N ALA A 282 -5.16 -3.49 -16.25
CA ALA A 282 -4.10 -3.03 -15.37
C ALA A 282 -3.60 -4.11 -14.39
N SER A 283 -4.45 -5.07 -14.02
CA SER A 283 -4.05 -6.19 -13.17
C SER A 283 -3.39 -7.33 -13.94
N GLY A 284 -3.49 -7.33 -15.27
CA GLY A 284 -2.80 -8.28 -16.14
C GLY A 284 -3.42 -9.68 -16.10
N LEU A 285 -3.09 -10.50 -17.09
CA LEU A 285 -3.71 -11.82 -17.23
C LEU A 285 -3.03 -12.85 -16.32
N ARG A 286 -3.83 -13.57 -15.54
CA ARG A 286 -3.36 -14.66 -14.67
C ARG A 286 -3.63 -16.04 -15.25
N ARG A 287 -4.73 -16.21 -15.98
CA ARG A 287 -5.15 -17.52 -16.48
C ARG A 287 -6.06 -17.43 -17.70
N VAL A 288 -5.78 -18.28 -18.68
CA VAL A 288 -6.65 -18.60 -19.82
C VAL A 288 -7.13 -20.03 -19.66
N GLN A 289 -8.45 -20.21 -19.63
CA GLN A 289 -9.08 -21.52 -19.59
C GLN A 289 -9.98 -21.73 -20.80
N LEU A 290 -9.98 -22.95 -21.32
CA LEU A 290 -10.88 -23.38 -22.37
C LEU A 290 -11.87 -24.40 -21.82
N ARG A 291 -13.06 -24.42 -22.42
CA ARG A 291 -14.02 -25.51 -22.27
C ARG A 291 -14.57 -25.84 -23.64
N LEU A 292 -14.46 -27.11 -24.02
CA LEU A 292 -14.90 -27.59 -25.32
C LEU A 292 -15.93 -28.71 -25.12
N THR A 293 -17.13 -28.50 -25.64
CA THR A 293 -18.22 -29.49 -25.57
C THR A 293 -18.73 -29.81 -26.97
N ARG A 294 -19.20 -31.04 -27.16
CA ARG A 294 -19.73 -31.55 -28.42
C ARG A 294 -21.11 -32.16 -28.18
N ARG A 295 -22.06 -31.85 -29.05
CA ARG A 295 -23.35 -32.53 -29.14
C ARG A 295 -23.33 -33.39 -30.39
N VAL A 296 -23.46 -34.70 -30.20
CA VAL A 296 -23.51 -35.68 -31.28
C VAL A 296 -24.95 -35.75 -31.80
N PRO A 297 -25.19 -35.67 -33.12
CA PRO A 297 -26.52 -35.89 -33.67
C PRO A 297 -27.00 -37.30 -33.34
N ALA A 298 -28.31 -37.45 -33.14
CA ALA A 298 -28.91 -38.76 -33.05
C ALA A 298 -28.72 -39.50 -34.38
N ASN A 299 -28.30 -40.76 -34.34
CA ASN A 299 -28.50 -41.65 -35.48
C ASN A 299 -30.00 -41.91 -35.64
N ALA A 300 -30.46 -42.39 -36.81
CA ALA A 300 -31.86 -42.75 -37.02
C ALA A 300 -32.33 -43.75 -35.92
N GLY A 301 -33.05 -43.25 -34.90
CA GLY A 301 -33.52 -44.01 -33.75
C GLY A 301 -32.68 -43.95 -32.45
N GLY A 302 -31.58 -43.19 -32.38
CA GLY A 302 -30.70 -43.13 -31.20
C GLY A 302 -30.83 -41.89 -30.32
N ASP A 303 -30.36 -41.98 -29.06
CA ASP A 303 -30.32 -40.84 -28.14
C ASP A 303 -29.22 -39.82 -28.50
N ARG A 304 -29.53 -38.53 -28.30
CA ARG A 304 -28.57 -37.43 -28.45
C ARG A 304 -27.53 -37.48 -27.32
N ARG A 305 -26.29 -37.80 -27.67
CA ARG A 305 -25.15 -37.77 -26.73
C ARG A 305 -24.49 -36.39 -26.67
N CYS A 306 -24.01 -36.04 -25.49
CA CYS A 306 -23.23 -34.83 -25.24
C CYS A 306 -21.91 -35.24 -24.63
N GLU A 307 -20.83 -34.65 -25.10
CA GLU A 307 -19.47 -34.96 -24.69
C GLU A 307 -18.75 -33.68 -24.26
N THR A 308 -17.82 -33.79 -23.31
CA THR A 308 -16.87 -32.74 -22.94
C THR A 308 -15.46 -33.21 -23.22
N TYR A 309 -14.60 -32.31 -23.67
CA TYR A 309 -13.18 -32.63 -23.81
C TYR A 309 -12.50 -32.59 -22.44
N ASP A 310 -11.74 -33.64 -22.13
CA ASP A 310 -10.88 -33.72 -20.95
C ASP A 310 -9.42 -33.61 -21.38
N VAL A 311 -8.73 -32.59 -20.89
CA VAL A 311 -7.33 -32.32 -21.27
C VAL A 311 -6.36 -33.34 -20.68
N ARG A 312 -6.67 -33.93 -19.52
CA ARG A 312 -5.76 -34.83 -18.81
C ARG A 312 -5.73 -36.21 -19.47
N GLN A 313 -6.89 -36.64 -19.97
CA GLN A 313 -7.06 -37.92 -20.66
C GLN A 313 -7.03 -37.78 -22.18
N GLU A 314 -6.93 -36.53 -22.68
CA GLU A 314 -6.89 -36.19 -24.11
C GLU A 314 -8.03 -36.80 -24.94
N ARG A 315 -9.21 -36.97 -24.32
CA ARG A 315 -10.36 -37.65 -24.92
C ARG A 315 -11.69 -36.97 -24.60
N TRP A 316 -12.71 -37.40 -25.33
CA TRP A 316 -14.10 -37.00 -25.10
C TRP A 316 -14.72 -37.87 -24.02
N LEU A 317 -15.35 -37.24 -23.04
CA LEU A 317 -16.09 -37.90 -21.97
C LEU A 317 -17.58 -37.66 -22.14
N ASP A 318 -18.39 -38.69 -21.99
CA ASP A 318 -19.85 -38.59 -22.01
C ASP A 318 -20.35 -37.75 -20.84
N MET A 319 -21.28 -36.84 -21.14
CA MET A 319 -21.92 -35.96 -20.19
C MET A 319 -23.31 -36.50 -19.87
N ARG A 320 -23.60 -36.71 -18.58
CA ARG A 320 -24.93 -37.13 -18.10
C ARG A 320 -26.06 -36.18 -18.51
N ARG A 321 -25.75 -34.89 -18.68
CA ARG A 321 -26.71 -33.86 -19.06
C ARG A 321 -26.07 -32.91 -20.06
N CYS A 322 -26.76 -32.63 -21.15
CA CYS A 322 -26.31 -31.70 -22.17
C CYS A 322 -26.23 -30.25 -21.66
N GLY A 323 -25.28 -29.50 -22.22
CA GLY A 323 -25.14 -28.06 -21.99
C GLY A 323 -23.67 -27.66 -21.91
N ALA A 324 -23.27 -26.65 -22.69
CA ALA A 324 -21.88 -26.18 -22.72
C ALA A 324 -21.38 -25.82 -21.31
N GLU A 325 -22.27 -25.29 -20.46
CA GLU A 325 -21.94 -24.87 -19.11
C GLU A 325 -21.53 -26.00 -18.15
N ARG A 326 -21.82 -27.25 -18.52
CA ARG A 326 -21.53 -28.45 -17.73
C ARG A 326 -20.25 -29.16 -18.13
N GLY A 327 -19.58 -28.70 -19.19
CA GLY A 327 -18.29 -29.24 -19.60
C GLY A 327 -17.17 -28.84 -18.63
N HIS A 328 -16.04 -29.54 -18.73
CA HIS A 328 -14.86 -29.29 -17.92
C HIS A 328 -14.04 -28.12 -18.46
N TRP A 329 -13.57 -27.27 -17.55
CA TRP A 329 -12.58 -26.25 -17.85
C TRP A 329 -11.18 -26.83 -17.74
N PHE A 330 -10.30 -26.43 -18.66
CA PHE A 330 -8.88 -26.72 -18.59
C PHE A 330 -8.06 -25.47 -18.88
N THR A 331 -6.91 -25.34 -18.23
CA THR A 331 -6.01 -24.20 -18.41
C THR A 331 -5.13 -24.42 -19.64
N VAL A 332 -4.93 -23.38 -20.45
CA VAL A 332 -4.07 -23.42 -21.64
C VAL A 332 -2.91 -22.41 -21.59
N GLY A 333 -2.83 -21.63 -20.52
CA GLY A 333 -1.73 -20.70 -20.25
C GLY A 333 -2.18 -19.47 -19.47
N ASP A 334 -1.32 -18.46 -19.45
CA ASP A 334 -1.46 -17.18 -18.76
C ASP A 334 -1.06 -15.99 -19.67
N ARG A 335 -0.78 -16.24 -20.96
CA ARG A 335 -0.36 -15.23 -21.92
C ARG A 335 -1.53 -14.65 -22.72
N ALA A 336 -1.38 -13.39 -23.11
CA ALA A 336 -2.37 -12.66 -23.92
C ALA A 336 -2.67 -13.40 -25.24
N ALA A 337 -1.65 -13.83 -25.96
CA ALA A 337 -1.81 -14.75 -27.09
C ALA A 337 -1.81 -16.19 -26.57
N TRP A 338 -2.90 -16.92 -26.82
CA TRP A 338 -3.05 -18.29 -26.38
C TRP A 338 -3.30 -19.22 -27.56
N SER A 339 -2.84 -20.46 -27.42
CA SER A 339 -3.11 -21.52 -28.37
C SER A 339 -3.18 -22.88 -27.72
N TYR A 340 -3.98 -23.78 -28.27
CA TYR A 340 -4.07 -25.16 -27.85
C TYR A 340 -4.27 -26.07 -29.06
N LEU A 341 -3.41 -27.08 -29.22
CA LEU A 341 -3.51 -28.06 -30.30
C LEU A 341 -4.30 -29.28 -29.81
N LEU A 342 -5.44 -29.57 -30.44
CA LEU A 342 -6.18 -30.79 -30.17
C LEU A 342 -5.39 -32.03 -30.65
N PRO A 343 -5.35 -33.11 -29.86
CA PRO A 343 -4.56 -34.31 -30.14
C PRO A 343 -5.06 -35.06 -31.39
N ALA A 344 -6.34 -34.92 -31.72
CA ALA A 344 -6.96 -35.54 -32.89
C ALA A 344 -7.89 -34.57 -33.63
N ALA A 345 -8.23 -34.93 -34.88
CA ALA A 345 -9.25 -34.22 -35.64
C ALA A 345 -10.63 -34.30 -34.96
N LEU A 346 -11.40 -33.23 -35.07
CA LEU A 346 -12.76 -33.18 -34.51
C LEU A 346 -13.71 -34.08 -35.30
N LYS A 347 -14.44 -34.95 -34.60
CA LYS A 347 -15.47 -35.83 -35.17
C LYS A 347 -16.75 -35.03 -35.52
N GLY A 348 -17.68 -35.61 -36.27
CA GLY A 348 -18.94 -34.93 -36.63
C GLY A 348 -19.78 -34.51 -35.42
N GLY A 349 -20.31 -33.29 -35.38
CA GLY A 349 -21.16 -32.82 -34.28
C GLY A 349 -21.25 -31.30 -34.19
N ARG A 350 -22.09 -30.82 -33.26
CA ARG A 350 -22.19 -29.40 -32.91
C ARG A 350 -21.31 -29.10 -31.70
N TYR A 351 -20.36 -28.21 -31.85
CA TYR A 351 -19.39 -27.84 -30.83
C TYR A 351 -19.71 -26.50 -30.18
N VAL A 352 -19.33 -26.35 -28.91
CA VAL A 352 -19.23 -25.06 -28.23
C VAL A 352 -17.85 -24.97 -27.59
N LEU A 353 -17.08 -23.97 -28.02
CA LEU A 353 -15.83 -23.56 -27.38
C LEU A 353 -16.10 -22.30 -26.55
N ASP A 354 -15.86 -22.39 -25.25
CA ASP A 354 -15.85 -21.25 -24.34
C ASP A 354 -14.41 -20.93 -23.91
N VAL A 355 -14.11 -19.64 -23.77
CA VAL A 355 -12.84 -19.12 -23.25
C VAL A 355 -13.15 -18.31 -22.00
N ARG A 356 -12.52 -18.67 -20.88
CA ARG A 356 -12.58 -17.92 -19.64
C ARG A 356 -11.21 -17.33 -19.33
N LEU A 357 -11.20 -16.03 -19.07
CA LEU A 357 -10.03 -15.28 -18.68
C LEU A 357 -10.16 -14.88 -17.22
N THR A 358 -9.06 -14.97 -16.48
CA THR A 358 -8.95 -14.48 -15.10
C THR A 358 -7.72 -13.59 -15.00
N ASP A 359 -7.88 -12.40 -14.43
CA ASP A 359 -6.78 -11.47 -14.19
C ASP A 359 -6.09 -11.72 -12.83
N ALA A 360 -5.07 -10.93 -12.50
CA ALA A 360 -4.38 -11.06 -11.22
C ALA A 360 -5.17 -10.49 -10.03
N ALA A 361 -6.16 -9.62 -10.28
CA ALA A 361 -7.12 -9.14 -9.28
C ALA A 361 -8.20 -10.19 -8.93
N GLY A 362 -8.30 -11.27 -9.71
CA GLY A 362 -9.30 -12.33 -9.53
C GLY A 362 -10.61 -12.08 -10.27
N ASN A 363 -10.72 -11.00 -11.06
CA ASN A 363 -11.86 -10.81 -11.94
C ASN A 363 -11.82 -11.85 -13.06
N ALA A 364 -12.97 -12.42 -13.36
CA ALA A 364 -13.10 -13.46 -14.37
C ALA A 364 -14.16 -13.09 -15.40
N SER A 365 -13.91 -13.41 -16.67
CA SER A 365 -14.90 -13.24 -17.72
C SER A 365 -16.07 -14.21 -17.47
N ARG A 366 -17.22 -13.68 -17.02
CA ARG A 366 -18.42 -14.49 -16.71
C ARG A 366 -19.45 -14.50 -17.83
N TYR A 367 -19.40 -13.52 -18.73
CA TYR A 367 -20.37 -13.38 -19.81
C TYR A 367 -19.89 -14.08 -21.09
N PHE A 368 -20.36 -15.30 -21.31
CA PHE A 368 -20.11 -16.05 -22.55
C PHE A 368 -21.17 -15.69 -23.61
N ARG A 369 -20.97 -14.57 -24.29
CA ARG A 369 -21.86 -14.13 -25.37
C ARG A 369 -21.40 -14.70 -26.70
N ARG A 370 -22.35 -15.19 -27.50
CA ARG A 370 -22.13 -15.34 -28.94
C ARG A 370 -22.06 -13.93 -29.54
N ALA A 371 -21.18 -13.74 -30.51
CA ALA A 371 -21.13 -12.46 -31.22
C ALA A 371 -22.36 -12.33 -32.13
N ALA A 372 -23.27 -11.41 -31.79
CA ALA A 372 -24.23 -10.86 -32.76
C ALA A 372 -23.56 -9.80 -33.66
N ASP A 373 -22.50 -9.18 -33.14
CA ASP A 373 -21.69 -8.16 -33.80
C ASP A 373 -20.22 -8.64 -33.80
N PRO A 374 -19.56 -8.72 -34.97
CA PRO A 374 -18.20 -9.21 -35.09
C PRO A 374 -17.14 -8.37 -34.36
N SER A 375 -17.45 -7.13 -33.93
CA SER A 375 -16.59 -6.24 -33.15
C SER A 375 -16.65 -6.47 -31.62
N LYS A 376 -17.62 -7.27 -31.14
CA LYS A 376 -17.82 -7.53 -29.70
C LYS A 376 -17.12 -8.81 -29.22
N ILE A 377 -16.83 -8.86 -27.91
CA ILE A 377 -16.13 -9.93 -27.17
C ILE A 377 -16.57 -11.34 -27.63
N ARG A 378 -15.61 -12.18 -28.07
CA ARG A 378 -15.85 -13.54 -28.61
C ARG A 378 -15.31 -14.61 -27.67
N ASN A 379 -15.84 -14.66 -26.46
CA ASN A 379 -15.46 -15.66 -25.47
C ASN A 379 -16.27 -16.98 -25.61
N ARG A 380 -17.16 -17.07 -26.59
CA ARG A 380 -17.91 -18.28 -26.97
C ARG A 380 -18.04 -18.38 -28.48
N VAL A 381 -17.72 -19.54 -29.04
CA VAL A 381 -17.94 -19.88 -30.45
C VAL A 381 -18.68 -21.22 -30.55
N VAL A 382 -19.77 -21.23 -31.31
CA VAL A 382 -20.52 -22.41 -31.70
C VAL A 382 -20.18 -22.74 -33.15
N PHE A 383 -19.80 -23.97 -33.45
CA PHE A 383 -19.49 -24.39 -34.81
C PHE A 383 -19.90 -25.85 -35.02
N PHE A 384 -19.83 -26.33 -36.26
CA PHE A 384 -20.29 -27.66 -36.64
C PHE A 384 -19.22 -28.37 -37.45
N VAL A 385 -19.12 -29.68 -37.27
CA VAL A 385 -18.34 -30.58 -38.12
C VAL A 385 -19.30 -31.61 -38.67
N GLY A 386 -19.33 -31.85 -39.98
CA GLY A 386 -20.29 -32.76 -40.58
C GLY A 386 -20.04 -32.99 -42.05
#